data_AF-A0A7D6Y1I3-F1
#
_entry.id   AF-A0A7D6Y1I3-F1
#
_cell.length_a   1.000
_cell.length_b   1.000
_cell.length_c   1.000
_cell.angle_alpha   90.00
_cell.angle_beta   90.00
_cell.angle_gamma   90.00
#
_symmetry.space_group_name_H-M   'P 1'
#
loop_
_entity.id
_entity.type
_entity.pdbx_description
1 polymer ?
#
loop_
_entity_poly.entity_id
_entity_poly.type
_entity_poly.pdbx_seq_one_letter_code
_entity_poly.pdbx_strand_id
1 'polypeptide(L)'
;MKTKLIEKAKQISTEYKFGDFFRNFLAVILGIIITFAGSDWITEHNAQKEVKESILLVKSELQTNREDIAYIKELVELEQKGALYLLEYKGRIQEADPDSLQKYDRLPFQSISFNAMYDALEMLKASGLIPKIKNKELTVQILTAYAIVRNSQSAFDSYGNIKQRCLEELMKVPDVKKRMNSTKLY
;
A
#
# COMPACT_ATOMS: atom_id res chain seq x y z
N MET A 1 -25.02 0.58 -77.07
CA MET A 1 -25.52 -0.09 -75.84
C MET A 1 -24.97 0.51 -74.52
N LYS A 2 -23.99 1.44 -74.55
CA LYS A 2 -23.44 2.09 -73.34
C LYS A 2 -24.23 3.32 -72.84
N THR A 3 -24.95 4.01 -73.72
CA THR A 3 -25.71 5.24 -73.40
C THR A 3 -26.96 4.98 -72.56
N LYS A 4 -27.66 3.86 -72.78
CA LYS A 4 -28.87 3.50 -72.00
C LYS A 4 -28.60 3.10 -70.55
N LEU A 5 -27.38 2.67 -70.21
CA LEU A 5 -26.98 2.33 -68.84
C LEU A 5 -26.68 3.59 -68.01
N ILE A 6 -26.10 4.62 -68.64
CA ILE A 6 -25.75 5.89 -67.98
C ILE A 6 -27.02 6.73 -67.75
N GLU A 7 -27.99 6.70 -68.67
CA GLU A 7 -29.30 7.33 -68.46
C GLU A 7 -30.12 6.63 -67.37
N LYS A 8 -30.13 5.29 -67.32
CA LYS A 8 -30.79 4.55 -66.22
C LYS A 8 -30.15 4.84 -64.86
N ALA A 9 -28.83 4.96 -64.79
CA ALA A 9 -28.13 5.34 -63.57
C ALA A 9 -28.44 6.78 -63.13
N LYS A 10 -28.57 7.71 -64.09
CA LYS A 10 -28.99 9.10 -63.83
C LYS A 10 -30.45 9.19 -63.39
N GLN A 11 -31.36 8.39 -63.96
CA GLN A 11 -32.78 8.42 -63.63
C GLN A 11 -33.09 7.85 -62.23
N ILE A 12 -32.25 6.96 -61.71
CA ILE A 12 -32.32 6.50 -60.30
C ILE A 12 -31.82 7.59 -59.33
N SER A 13 -31.03 8.55 -59.81
CA SER A 13 -30.46 9.64 -58.99
C SER A 13 -31.32 10.90 -58.89
N THR A 14 -32.43 10.98 -59.63
CA THR A 14 -33.35 12.11 -59.62
C THR A 14 -34.78 11.62 -59.37
N GLU A 15 -35.17 11.56 -58.10
CA GLU A 15 -36.30 12.32 -57.54
C GLU A 15 -36.63 11.86 -56.10
N TYR A 16 -36.41 12.77 -55.15
CA TYR A 16 -37.19 13.00 -53.93
C TYR A 16 -37.25 12.01 -52.74
N LYS A 17 -36.39 10.98 -52.61
CA LYS A 17 -36.32 10.18 -51.34
C LYS A 17 -34.93 9.85 -50.80
N PHE A 18 -33.86 10.13 -51.55
CA PHE A 18 -32.50 9.77 -51.12
C PHE A 18 -31.97 10.66 -49.99
N GLY A 19 -32.31 11.95 -50.00
CA GLY A 19 -31.90 12.89 -48.94
C GLY A 19 -32.48 12.52 -47.59
N ASP A 20 -33.78 12.23 -47.50
CA ASP A 20 -34.44 11.81 -46.26
C ASP A 20 -33.95 10.43 -45.79
N PHE A 21 -33.70 9.49 -46.71
CA PHE A 21 -33.12 8.20 -46.37
C PHE A 21 -31.71 8.36 -45.76
N PHE A 22 -30.82 9.13 -46.40
CA PHE A 22 -29.48 9.37 -45.86
C PHE A 22 -29.50 10.15 -44.55
N ARG A 23 -30.43 11.10 -44.39
CA ARG A 23 -30.58 11.90 -43.17
C ARG A 23 -31.09 11.05 -42.00
N ASN A 24 -32.07 10.18 -42.23
CA ASN A 24 -32.54 9.21 -41.23
C ASN A 24 -31.47 8.17 -40.92
N PHE A 25 -30.74 7.68 -41.93
CA PHE A 25 -29.65 6.73 -41.76
C PHE A 25 -28.47 7.33 -40.96
N LEU A 26 -28.07 8.57 -41.27
CA LEU A 26 -27.07 9.31 -40.51
C LEU A 26 -27.54 9.57 -39.07
N ALA A 27 -28.81 9.91 -38.86
CA ALA A 27 -29.37 10.09 -37.51
C ALA A 27 -29.29 8.79 -36.69
N VAL A 28 -29.59 7.64 -37.30
CA VAL A 28 -29.45 6.32 -36.66
C VAL A 28 -27.99 6.00 -36.34
N ILE A 29 -27.06 6.19 -37.29
CA ILE A 29 -25.64 5.96 -37.05
C ILE A 29 -25.10 6.88 -35.94
N LEU A 30 -25.49 8.16 -35.96
CA LEU A 30 -25.09 9.11 -34.92
C LEU A 30 -25.66 8.70 -33.55
N GLY A 31 -26.90 8.21 -33.51
CA GLY A 31 -27.51 7.66 -32.29
C GLY A 31 -26.76 6.46 -31.74
N ILE A 32 -26.31 5.54 -32.61
CA ILE A 32 -25.46 4.40 -32.24
C ILE A 32 -24.11 4.90 -31.70
N ILE A 33 -23.43 5.82 -32.40
CA ILE A 33 -22.13 6.36 -31.96
C ILE A 33 -22.28 7.07 -30.60
N ILE A 34 -23.30 7.91 -30.42
CA ILE A 34 -23.56 8.61 -29.15
C ILE A 34 -23.85 7.61 -28.02
N THR A 35 -24.66 6.57 -28.29
CA THR A 35 -25.01 5.56 -27.29
C THR A 35 -23.80 4.72 -26.88
N PHE A 36 -23.04 4.20 -27.84
CA PHE A 36 -21.88 3.36 -27.56
C PHE A 36 -20.69 4.17 -27.04
N ALA A 37 -20.27 5.24 -27.72
CA ALA A 37 -19.14 6.06 -27.27
C ALA A 37 -19.45 6.80 -25.96
N GLY A 38 -20.70 7.22 -25.75
CA GLY A 38 -21.15 7.81 -24.49
C GLY A 38 -21.11 6.79 -23.35
N SER A 39 -21.60 5.58 -23.57
CA SER A 39 -21.56 4.48 -22.59
C SER A 39 -20.13 4.07 -22.23
N ASP A 40 -19.26 3.92 -23.25
CA ASP A 40 -17.86 3.56 -23.05
C ASP A 40 -17.11 4.65 -22.29
N TRP A 41 -17.38 5.93 -22.60
CA TRP A 41 -16.78 7.06 -21.89
C TRP A 41 -17.21 7.15 -20.42
N ILE A 42 -18.50 6.96 -20.13
CA ILE A 42 -19.02 6.95 -18.75
C ILE A 42 -18.42 5.78 -17.96
N THR A 43 -18.34 4.60 -18.58
CA THR A 43 -17.77 3.40 -17.96
C THR A 43 -16.29 3.60 -17.63
N GLU A 44 -15.51 4.14 -18.56
CA GLU A 44 -14.10 4.48 -18.33
C GLU A 44 -13.95 5.55 -17.23
N HIS A 45 -14.79 6.59 -17.23
CA HIS A 45 -14.73 7.62 -16.20
C HIS A 45 -14.99 7.06 -14.79
N ASN A 46 -16.04 6.24 -14.63
CA ASN A 46 -16.36 5.59 -13.37
C ASN A 46 -15.23 4.65 -12.92
N ALA A 47 -14.67 3.86 -13.85
CA ALA A 47 -13.52 3.01 -13.57
C ALA A 47 -12.29 3.80 -13.09
N GLN A 48 -11.99 4.96 -13.70
CA GLN A 48 -10.88 5.80 -13.27
C GLN A 48 -11.14 6.46 -11.90
N LYS A 49 -12.40 6.76 -11.57
CA LYS A 49 -12.79 7.23 -10.23
C LYS A 49 -12.54 6.15 -9.17
N GLU A 50 -12.98 4.92 -9.40
CA GLU A 50 -12.73 3.78 -8.51
C GLU A 50 -11.22 3.52 -8.32
N VAL A 51 -10.45 3.54 -9.42
CA VAL A 51 -8.98 3.44 -9.37
C VAL A 51 -8.40 4.53 -8.47
N LYS A 52 -8.83 5.78 -8.61
CA LYS A 52 -8.35 6.90 -7.81
C LYS A 52 -8.66 6.70 -6.32
N GLU A 53 -9.88 6.32 -5.99
CA GLU A 53 -10.31 6.08 -4.61
C GLU A 53 -9.49 4.94 -3.96
N SER A 54 -9.30 3.83 -4.68
CA SER A 54 -8.48 2.71 -4.20
C SER A 54 -7.00 3.08 -4.02
N ILE A 55 -6.42 3.86 -4.93
CA ILE A 55 -5.03 4.35 -4.80
C ILE A 55 -4.88 5.30 -3.60
N LEU A 56 -5.90 6.12 -3.29
CA LEU A 56 -5.88 6.99 -2.11
C LEU A 56 -5.86 6.17 -0.81
N LEU A 57 -6.61 5.08 -0.74
CA LEU A 57 -6.57 4.14 0.40
C LEU A 57 -5.18 3.53 0.55
N VAL A 58 -4.60 3.02 -0.56
CA VAL A 58 -3.23 2.49 -0.57
C VAL A 58 -2.21 3.52 -0.10
N LYS A 59 -2.32 4.77 -0.56
CA LYS A 59 -1.45 5.84 -0.12
C LYS A 59 -1.57 6.07 1.40
N SER A 60 -2.79 6.15 1.91
CA SER A 60 -3.04 6.36 3.34
C SER A 60 -2.43 5.23 4.18
N GLU A 61 -2.65 3.98 3.78
CA GLU A 61 -2.10 2.80 4.46
C GLU A 61 -0.56 2.77 4.45
N LEU A 62 0.06 3.09 3.30
CA LEU A 62 1.52 3.19 3.21
C LEU A 62 2.09 4.35 4.05
N GLN A 63 1.35 5.45 4.22
CA GLN A 63 1.75 6.54 5.10
C GLN A 63 1.73 6.10 6.57
N THR A 64 0.66 5.44 7.01
CA THR A 64 0.57 4.85 8.36
C THR A 64 1.70 3.87 8.61
N ASN A 65 1.90 2.90 7.69
CA ASN A 65 2.99 1.94 7.80
C ASN A 65 4.36 2.61 7.90
N ARG A 66 4.60 3.70 7.15
CA ARG A 66 5.86 4.45 7.23
C ARG A 66 6.06 5.10 8.58
N GLU A 67 5.01 5.69 9.15
CA GLU A 67 5.05 6.33 10.48
C GLU A 67 5.33 5.29 11.57
N ASP A 68 4.65 4.15 11.53
CA ASP A 68 4.88 3.06 12.49
C ASP A 68 6.30 2.49 12.38
N ILE A 69 6.80 2.26 11.16
CA ILE A 69 8.18 1.81 10.95
C ILE A 69 9.19 2.84 11.47
N ALA A 70 8.94 4.14 11.28
CA ALA A 70 9.82 5.18 11.79
C ALA A 70 9.83 5.21 13.33
N TYR A 71 8.67 5.09 13.96
CA TYR A 71 8.55 5.00 15.41
C TYR A 71 9.29 3.79 15.97
N ILE A 72 9.10 2.61 15.35
CA ILE A 72 9.80 1.38 15.77
C ILE A 72 11.31 1.50 15.58
N LYS A 73 11.78 2.15 14.51
CA LYS A 73 13.20 2.44 14.30
C LYS A 73 13.77 3.29 15.45
N GLU A 74 13.09 4.36 15.84
CA GLU A 74 13.52 5.22 16.95
C GLU A 74 13.59 4.47 18.28
N LEU A 75 12.62 3.59 18.54
CA LEU A 75 12.62 2.73 19.73
C LEU A 75 13.81 1.77 19.74
N VAL A 76 14.08 1.11 18.61
CA VAL A 76 15.23 0.18 18.49
C VAL A 76 16.55 0.93 18.64
N GLU A 77 16.69 2.12 18.06
CA GLU A 77 17.89 2.95 18.21
C GLU A 77 18.10 3.39 19.67
N LEU A 78 17.01 3.76 20.36
CA LEU A 78 17.04 4.10 21.78
C LEU A 78 17.44 2.88 22.64
N GLU A 79 16.89 1.71 22.33
CA GLU A 79 17.23 0.47 23.01
C GLU A 79 18.70 0.10 22.83
N GLN A 80 19.21 0.17 21.59
CA GLN A 80 20.62 -0.09 21.29
C GLN A 80 21.53 0.86 22.05
N LYS A 81 21.19 2.16 22.08
CA LYS A 81 21.92 3.17 22.86
C LYS A 81 21.93 2.83 24.35
N GLY A 82 20.78 2.45 24.91
CA GLY A 82 20.66 2.05 26.30
C GLY A 82 21.47 0.79 26.61
N ALA A 83 21.40 -0.23 25.76
CA ALA A 83 22.15 -1.47 25.92
C ALA A 83 23.67 -1.24 25.86
N LEU A 84 24.15 -0.41 24.94
CA LEU A 84 25.57 -0.04 24.84
C LEU A 84 26.04 0.72 26.08
N TYR A 85 25.24 1.67 26.58
CA TYR A 85 25.54 2.38 27.82
C TYR A 85 25.66 1.43 29.01
N LEU A 86 24.68 0.54 29.20
CA LEU A 86 24.73 -0.45 30.29
C LEU A 86 25.94 -1.39 30.17
N LEU A 87 26.34 -1.74 28.94
CA LEU A 87 27.51 -2.57 28.69
C LEU A 87 28.83 -1.84 29.01
N GLU A 88 28.94 -0.54 28.70
CA GLU A 88 30.11 0.29 28.99
C GLU A 88 30.45 0.35 30.49
N TYR A 89 29.42 0.32 31.34
CA TYR A 89 29.54 0.37 32.80
C TYR A 89 29.44 -1.01 33.47
N LYS A 90 29.55 -2.09 32.70
CA LYS A 90 29.54 -3.45 33.24
C LYS A 90 30.67 -3.62 34.27
N GLY A 91 30.31 -3.95 35.51
CA GLY A 91 31.25 -4.14 36.62
C GLY A 91 31.67 -2.85 37.36
N ARG A 92 31.21 -1.68 36.88
CA ARG A 92 31.48 -0.37 37.46
C ARG A 92 30.24 0.52 37.47
N ILE A 93 29.08 -0.08 37.76
CA ILE A 93 27.78 0.59 37.62
C ILE A 93 27.62 1.79 38.57
N GLN A 94 28.38 1.82 39.67
CA GLN A 94 28.47 2.95 40.58
C GLN A 94 29.08 4.21 39.96
N GLU A 95 29.81 4.07 38.85
CA GLU A 95 30.39 5.20 38.09
C GLU A 95 29.43 5.74 37.02
N ALA A 96 28.32 5.04 36.74
CA ALA A 96 27.34 5.47 35.76
C ALA A 96 26.43 6.57 36.32
N ASP A 97 26.03 7.49 35.44
CA ASP A 97 25.02 8.51 35.74
C ASP A 97 23.68 7.87 36.17
N PRO A 98 23.14 8.22 37.35
CA PRO A 98 21.91 7.61 37.88
C PRO A 98 20.68 7.82 36.99
N ASP A 99 20.54 8.99 36.37
CA ASP A 99 19.40 9.30 35.49
C ASP A 99 19.44 8.44 34.22
N SER A 100 20.63 8.25 33.67
CA SER A 100 20.87 7.38 32.52
C SER A 100 20.61 5.90 32.88
N LEU A 101 21.01 5.45 34.07
CA LEU A 101 20.66 4.11 34.55
C LEU A 101 19.14 3.95 34.67
N GLN A 102 18.44 4.93 35.27
CA GLN A 102 16.98 4.90 35.39
C GLN A 102 16.30 4.86 34.01
N LYS A 103 16.81 5.63 33.05
CA LYS A 103 16.26 5.68 31.69
C LYS A 103 16.45 4.37 30.93
N TYR A 104 17.60 3.72 31.09
CA TYR A 104 17.97 2.58 30.25
C TYR A 104 17.79 1.21 30.91
N ASP A 105 17.55 1.12 32.23
CA ASP A 105 17.56 -0.16 32.98
C ASP A 105 16.66 -1.25 32.36
N ARG A 106 15.52 -0.85 31.79
CA ARG A 106 14.45 -1.75 31.33
C ARG A 106 14.34 -1.86 29.83
N LEU A 107 14.89 -0.93 29.06
CA LEU A 107 14.74 -0.93 27.60
C LEU A 107 15.16 -2.26 26.95
N PRO A 108 16.30 -2.88 27.35
CA PRO A 108 16.73 -4.17 26.80
C PRO A 108 15.79 -5.34 27.12
N PHE A 109 14.81 -5.17 28.01
CA PHE A 109 13.90 -6.22 28.46
C PHE A 109 12.44 -6.00 28.02
N GLN A 110 12.14 -4.88 27.36
CA GLN A 110 10.79 -4.61 26.84
C GLN A 110 10.47 -5.47 25.61
N SER A 111 9.21 -5.87 25.46
CA SER A 111 8.73 -6.52 24.24
C SER A 111 7.73 -5.60 23.56
N ILE A 112 7.98 -5.28 22.30
CA ILE A 112 7.16 -4.40 21.47
C ILE A 112 6.83 -5.17 20.20
N SER A 113 5.57 -5.14 19.79
CA SER A 113 5.12 -5.75 18.54
C SER A 113 4.84 -4.67 17.49
N PHE A 114 5.03 -5.03 16.23
CA PHE A 114 4.71 -4.20 15.07
C PHE A 114 3.94 -5.04 14.06
N ASN A 115 2.76 -4.57 13.67
CA ASN A 115 1.93 -5.24 12.66
C ASN A 115 1.66 -4.25 11.54
N ALA A 116 2.28 -4.48 10.39
CA ALA A 116 2.02 -3.65 9.22
C ALA A 116 0.63 -3.95 8.64
N MET A 117 0.02 -2.90 8.07
CA MET A 117 -1.26 -2.97 7.39
C MET A 117 -1.07 -3.38 5.92
N TYR A 118 -1.97 -4.21 5.41
CA TYR A 118 -1.98 -4.66 4.01
C TYR A 118 -3.39 -4.67 3.39
N ASP A 119 -4.40 -4.22 4.12
CA ASP A 119 -5.81 -4.34 3.74
C ASP A 119 -6.09 -3.60 2.43
N ALA A 120 -5.59 -2.37 2.28
CA ALA A 120 -5.77 -1.58 1.07
C ALA A 120 -5.09 -2.22 -0.15
N LEU A 121 -3.92 -2.85 0.04
CA LEU A 121 -3.27 -3.61 -1.02
C LEU A 121 -4.09 -4.84 -1.44
N GLU A 122 -4.59 -5.59 -0.45
CA GLU A 122 -5.40 -6.78 -0.70
C GLU A 122 -6.70 -6.44 -1.41
N MET A 123 -7.37 -5.38 -0.98
CA MET A 123 -8.55 -4.83 -1.65
C MET A 123 -8.21 -4.39 -3.09
N LEU A 124 -7.09 -3.68 -3.30
CA LEU A 124 -6.67 -3.26 -4.64
C LEU A 124 -6.43 -4.48 -5.56
N LYS A 125 -5.81 -5.55 -5.05
CA LYS A 125 -5.59 -6.78 -5.81
C LYS A 125 -6.90 -7.51 -6.12
N ALA A 126 -7.80 -7.62 -5.14
CA ALA A 126 -9.07 -8.32 -5.27
C ALA A 126 -10.07 -7.59 -6.18
N SER A 127 -10.01 -6.25 -6.23
CA SER A 127 -10.95 -5.40 -6.98
C SER A 127 -10.85 -5.49 -8.50
N GLY A 128 -9.79 -6.09 -9.05
CA GLY A 128 -9.55 -6.10 -10.50
C GLY A 128 -9.24 -4.70 -11.08
N LEU A 129 -8.90 -3.72 -10.24
CA LEU A 129 -8.57 -2.35 -10.67
C LEU A 129 -7.14 -2.21 -11.20
N ILE A 130 -6.21 -3.11 -10.84
CA ILE A 130 -4.80 -3.04 -11.26
C ILE A 130 -4.63 -2.90 -12.78
N PRO A 131 -5.31 -3.68 -13.65
CA PRO A 131 -5.22 -3.51 -15.09
C PRO A 131 -5.70 -2.12 -15.58
N LYS A 132 -6.63 -1.50 -14.85
CA LYS A 132 -7.24 -0.19 -15.17
C LYS A 132 -6.37 1.01 -14.74
N ILE A 133 -5.32 0.77 -13.94
CA ILE A 133 -4.32 1.80 -13.62
C ILE A 133 -3.55 2.14 -14.90
N LYS A 134 -3.68 3.39 -15.37
CA LYS A 134 -3.03 3.88 -16.60
C LYS A 134 -1.51 3.88 -16.49
N ASN A 135 -0.97 4.35 -15.36
CA ASN A 135 0.46 4.35 -15.10
C ASN A 135 0.92 2.98 -14.55
N LYS A 136 1.55 2.16 -15.40
CA LYS A 136 2.06 0.84 -14.99
C LYS A 136 3.24 0.92 -14.03
N GLU A 137 4.04 1.97 -14.11
CA GLU A 137 5.14 2.19 -13.17
C GLU A 137 4.62 2.43 -11.74
N LEU A 138 3.50 3.17 -11.60
CA LEU A 138 2.85 3.38 -10.31
C LEU A 138 2.45 2.05 -9.64
N THR A 139 1.94 1.09 -10.41
CA THR A 139 1.62 -0.24 -9.89
C THR A 139 2.86 -0.94 -9.33
N VAL A 140 3.98 -0.88 -10.05
CA VAL A 140 5.25 -1.48 -9.61
C VAL A 140 5.76 -0.79 -8.34
N GLN A 141 5.69 0.53 -8.27
CA GLN A 141 6.10 1.31 -7.09
C GLN A 141 5.25 0.96 -5.87
N ILE A 142 3.93 0.83 -6.01
CA ILE A 142 3.03 0.40 -4.92
C ILE A 142 3.45 -0.98 -4.42
N LEU A 143 3.59 -1.96 -5.31
CA LEU A 143 3.98 -3.33 -4.92
C LEU A 143 5.34 -3.36 -4.23
N THR A 144 6.29 -2.56 -4.72
CA THR A 144 7.63 -2.43 -4.14
C THR A 144 7.59 -1.82 -2.75
N ALA A 145 6.78 -0.77 -2.54
CA ALA A 145 6.61 -0.14 -1.24
C ALA A 145 6.09 -1.15 -0.20
N TYR A 146 5.08 -1.94 -0.53
CA TYR A 146 4.58 -2.99 0.36
C TYR A 146 5.57 -4.14 0.60
N ALA A 147 6.41 -4.47 -0.39
CA ALA A 147 7.49 -5.43 -0.19
C ALA A 147 8.52 -4.91 0.84
N ILE A 148 8.85 -3.61 0.80
CA ILE A 148 9.73 -2.97 1.80
C ILE A 148 9.08 -2.98 3.19
N VAL A 149 7.78 -2.68 3.29
CA VAL A 149 7.03 -2.76 4.55
C VAL A 149 7.10 -4.18 5.14
N ARG A 150 6.84 -5.20 4.32
CA ARG A 150 6.94 -6.61 4.72
C ARG A 150 8.33 -7.00 5.21
N ASN A 151 9.36 -6.61 4.46
CA ASN A 151 10.74 -6.89 4.84
C ASN A 151 11.11 -6.21 6.17
N SER A 152 10.61 -4.99 6.40
CA SER A 152 10.83 -4.24 7.64
C SER A 152 10.17 -4.95 8.83
N GLN A 153 8.92 -5.41 8.65
CA GLN A 153 8.23 -6.21 9.67
C GLN A 153 8.97 -7.52 9.96
N SER A 154 9.35 -8.28 8.94
CA SER A 154 10.09 -9.54 9.12
C SER A 154 11.45 -9.35 9.81
N ALA A 155 12.15 -8.25 9.52
CA ALA A 155 13.39 -7.90 10.20
C ALA A 155 13.16 -7.59 11.69
N PHE A 156 12.10 -6.84 12.00
CA PHE A 156 11.72 -6.53 13.38
C PHE A 156 11.24 -7.77 14.15
N ASP A 157 10.44 -8.64 13.54
CA ASP A 157 10.02 -9.91 14.15
C ASP A 157 11.23 -10.80 14.46
N SER A 158 12.20 -10.85 13.54
CA SER A 158 13.44 -11.60 13.76
C SER A 158 14.24 -11.05 14.93
N TYR A 159 14.35 -9.72 15.03
CA TYR A 159 14.97 -9.03 16.16
C TYR A 159 14.25 -9.36 17.48
N GLY A 160 12.92 -9.23 17.52
CA GLY A 160 12.10 -9.56 18.69
C GLY A 160 12.24 -11.01 19.13
N ASN A 161 12.26 -11.96 18.19
CA ASN A 161 12.44 -13.39 18.47
C ASN A 161 13.83 -13.72 19.03
N ILE A 162 14.88 -13.03 18.58
CA ILE A 162 16.22 -13.19 19.17
C ILE A 162 16.22 -12.64 20.60
N LYS A 163 15.69 -11.43 20.79
CA LYS A 163 15.60 -10.77 22.10
C LYS A 163 14.82 -11.63 23.11
N GLN A 164 13.69 -12.18 22.70
CA GLN A 164 12.86 -13.05 23.52
C GLN A 164 13.62 -14.31 23.98
N ARG A 165 14.35 -14.98 23.07
CA ARG A 165 15.17 -16.15 23.44
C ARG A 165 16.28 -15.77 24.43
N CYS A 166 16.95 -14.65 24.23
CA CYS A 166 17.97 -14.16 25.17
C CYS A 166 17.36 -13.87 26.55
N LEU A 167 16.16 -13.28 26.59
CA LEU A 167 15.44 -13.02 27.82
C LEU A 167 15.04 -14.32 28.54
N GLU A 168 14.57 -15.32 27.80
CA GLU A 168 14.23 -16.63 28.35
C GLU A 168 15.44 -17.31 28.99
N GLU A 169 16.61 -17.26 28.36
CA GLU A 169 17.86 -17.75 28.95
C GLU A 169 18.24 -16.97 30.22
N LEU A 170 18.12 -15.64 30.18
CA LEU A 170 18.42 -14.79 31.33
C LEU A 170 17.49 -15.08 32.52
N MET A 171 16.21 -15.35 32.24
CA MET A 171 15.20 -15.71 33.23
C MET A 171 15.42 -17.08 33.90
N LYS A 172 16.35 -17.90 33.40
CA LYS A 172 16.80 -19.12 34.10
C LYS A 172 17.68 -18.81 35.31
N VAL A 173 18.26 -17.61 35.39
CA VAL A 173 19.06 -17.17 36.54
C VAL A 173 18.12 -16.79 37.69
N PRO A 174 18.17 -17.47 38.86
CA PRO A 174 17.19 -17.27 39.94
C PRO A 174 17.08 -15.83 40.44
N ASP A 175 18.22 -15.15 40.59
CA ASP A 175 18.26 -13.77 41.06
C ASP A 175 17.63 -12.79 40.06
N VAL A 176 17.86 -13.01 38.76
CA VAL A 176 17.27 -12.19 37.69
C VAL A 176 15.76 -12.40 37.66
N LYS A 177 15.31 -13.66 37.69
CA LYS A 177 13.89 -14.01 37.74
C LYS A 177 13.18 -13.39 38.93
N LYS A 178 13.80 -13.43 40.11
CA LYS A 178 13.26 -12.81 41.34
C LYS A 178 13.10 -11.30 41.17
N ARG A 179 14.12 -10.62 40.62
CA ARG A 179 14.13 -9.16 40.43
C ARG A 179 13.16 -8.68 39.36
N MET A 180 13.01 -9.43 38.27
CA MET A 180 12.02 -9.15 37.23
C MET A 180 10.59 -9.33 37.73
N ASN A 181 10.32 -10.38 38.52
CA ASN A 181 8.98 -10.64 39.06
C ASN A 181 8.58 -9.71 40.22
N SER A 182 9.53 -9.18 40.99
CA SER A 182 9.25 -8.24 42.09
C SER A 182 8.89 -6.83 41.61
N THR A 183 9.07 -6.56 40.32
CA THR A 183 8.85 -5.25 39.72
C THR A 183 7.60 -5.36 38.86
N LYS A 184 6.46 -4.81 39.30
CA LYS A 184 5.24 -4.79 38.47
C LYS A 184 5.57 -4.11 37.13
N LEU A 185 5.46 -4.88 36.05
CA LEU A 185 5.39 -4.38 34.69
C LEU A 185 4.09 -3.56 34.60
N TYR A 186 4.22 -2.24 34.66
CA TYR A 186 3.18 -1.28 34.29
C TYR A 186 3.45 -0.81 32.87
#